data_AF-A0A421EW87-F1
#
_entry.id   AF-A0A421EW87-F1
#
_cell.length_a   1.000
_cell.length_b   1.000
_cell.length_c   1.000
_cell.angle_alpha   90.00
_cell.angle_beta   90.00
_cell.angle_gamma   90.00
#
_symmetry.space_group_name_H-M   'P 1'
#
loop_
_entity.id
_entity.type
_entity.pdbx_description
1 polymer ?
#
loop_
_entity_poly.entity_id
_entity_poly.type
_entity_poly.pdbx_seq_one_letter_code
_entity_poly.pdbx_strand_id
1 'polypeptide(L)'
;VWVMTADIFPDSIRASASSLCIGINWLCNLIVGVSYPYISDALDDYAYVPFVVLLALFYLLALKMVPETSGKSAEEIQAEYDSRREQ
;
A
#
# COMPACT_ATOMS: atom_id res chain seq x y z
N VAL A 1 4.95 0.19 3.30
CA VAL A 1 6.08 0.19 2.35
C VAL A 1 7.26 -0.55 2.97
N TRP A 2 7.96 0.02 3.95
CA TRP A 2 9.26 -0.47 4.43
C TRP A 2 9.39 -1.96 4.77
N VAL A 3 8.47 -2.55 5.53
CA VAL A 3 8.55 -3.98 5.91
C VAL A 3 7.95 -4.86 4.81
N MET A 4 6.72 -4.56 4.38
CA MET A 4 6.00 -5.35 3.38
C MET A 4 6.72 -5.48 2.03
N THR A 5 7.42 -4.44 1.55
CA THR A 5 8.15 -4.53 0.28
C THR A 5 9.40 -5.42 0.38
N ALA A 6 9.94 -5.63 1.59
CA ALA A 6 11.05 -6.55 1.80
C ALA A 6 10.57 -8.02 1.72
N ASP A 7 9.36 -8.29 2.20
CA ASP A 7 8.79 -9.64 2.30
C ASP A 7 8.08 -10.09 1.00
N ILE A 8 7.46 -9.17 0.26
CA ILE A 8 6.64 -9.48 -0.93
C ILE A 8 7.48 -9.61 -2.21
N PHE A 9 8.62 -8.91 -2.32
CA PHE A 9 9.38 -8.90 -3.58
C PHE A 9 10.58 -9.86 -3.55
N PRO A 10 10.77 -10.68 -4.59
CA PRO A 10 11.98 -11.49 -4.70
C PRO A 10 13.23 -10.60 -4.85
N ASP A 11 14.35 -11.10 -4.33
CA ASP A 11 15.63 -10.41 -4.24
C ASP A 11 16.08 -9.75 -5.55
N SER A 12 15.78 -10.39 -6.69
CA SER A 12 16.14 -9.94 -8.03
C SER A 12 15.50 -8.61 -8.44
N ILE A 13 14.28 -8.31 -7.99
CA ILE A 13 13.54 -7.09 -8.34
C ILE A 13 13.31 -6.16 -7.16
N ARG A 14 13.59 -6.61 -5.94
CA ARG A 14 13.26 -5.91 -4.70
C ARG A 14 13.76 -4.48 -4.67
N ALA A 15 14.99 -4.22 -5.13
CA ALA A 15 15.55 -2.86 -5.15
C ALA A 15 14.75 -1.91 -6.04
N SER A 16 14.44 -2.33 -7.28
CA SER A 16 13.68 -1.53 -8.25
C SER A 16 12.21 -1.37 -7.85
N ALA A 17 11.59 -2.43 -7.35
CA ALA A 17 10.21 -2.39 -6.88
C ALA A 17 10.07 -1.48 -5.64
N SER A 18 11.00 -1.59 -4.70
CA SER A 18 11.01 -0.76 -3.49
C SER A 18 11.22 0.72 -3.80
N SER A 19 12.14 1.06 -4.72
CA SER A 19 12.37 2.46 -5.11
C SER A 19 11.14 3.08 -5.77
N LEU A 20 10.41 2.33 -6.59
CA LEU A 20 9.14 2.76 -7.16
C LEU A 20 8.08 2.97 -6.07
N CYS A 21 7.92 2.03 -5.13
CA CYS A 21 6.99 2.18 -4.01
C CYS A 21 7.31 3.40 -3.15
N ILE A 22 8.58 3.68 -2.88
CA ILE A 22 9.02 4.86 -2.15
C ILE A 22 8.73 6.14 -2.95
N GLY A 23 9.00 6.14 -4.26
CA GLY A 23 8.69 7.27 -5.14
C GLY A 23 7.20 7.60 -5.16
N ILE A 24 6.35 6.58 -5.29
CA ILE A 24 4.88 6.74 -5.21
C ILE A 24 4.47 7.26 -3.83
N ASN A 25 5.07 6.74 -2.75
CA ASN A 25 4.75 7.20 -1.39
C ASN A 25 5.03 8.70 -1.19
N TRP A 26 6.19 9.17 -1.64
CA TRP A 26 6.55 10.59 -1.58
C TRP A 26 5.67 11.44 -2.48
N LEU A 27 5.32 10.95 -3.68
CA LEU A 27 4.40 11.65 -4.56
C LEU A 27 3.00 11.80 -3.93
N CYS A 28 2.47 10.74 -3.32
CA CYS A 28 1.21 10.81 -2.59
C CYS A 28 1.29 11.78 -1.41
N ASN A 29 2.41 11.80 -0.68
CA ASN A 29 2.62 12.76 0.41
C ASN A 29 2.61 14.21 -0.10
N LEU A 30 3.27 14.47 -1.23
CA LEU A 30 3.25 15.78 -1.88
C LEU A 30 1.83 16.18 -2.30
N ILE A 31 1.10 15.28 -2.95
CA ILE A 31 -0.28 15.52 -3.39
C ILE A 31 -1.16 15.87 -2.20
N VAL A 32 -1.11 15.08 -1.12
CA VAL A 32 -1.87 15.36 0.10
C VAL A 32 -1.44 16.68 0.73
N GLY A 33 -0.14 16.93 0.85
CA GLY A 33 0.37 18.18 1.43
C GLY A 33 -0.10 19.44 0.69
N VAL A 34 -0.13 19.40 -0.64
CA VAL A 34 -0.60 20.52 -1.46
C VAL A 34 -2.12 20.63 -1.50
N SER A 35 -2.84 19.51 -1.60
CA SER A 35 -4.30 19.50 -1.74
C SER A 35 -5.06 19.67 -0.43
N TYR A 36 -4.47 19.30 0.71
CA TYR A 36 -5.16 19.29 2.00
C TYR A 36 -5.76 20.63 2.40
N PRO A 37 -5.08 21.79 2.25
CA PRO A 37 -5.70 23.09 2.56
C PRO A 37 -6.98 23.35 1.75
N TYR A 38 -7.00 23.00 0.47
CA TYR A 38 -8.18 23.16 -0.38
C TYR A 38 -9.31 22.19 0.00
N ILE A 39 -8.97 20.96 0.37
CA ILE A 39 -9.93 19.97 0.84
C ILE A 39 -10.51 20.40 2.20
N SER A 40 -9.67 20.93 3.08
CA SER A 40 -10.08 21.40 4.40
C SER A 40 -11.01 22.61 4.31
N ASP A 41 -10.74 23.54 3.38
CA ASP A 41 -11.60 24.70 3.13
C ASP A 41 -12.94 24.32 2.48
N ALA A 42 -12.94 23.30 1.60
CA ALA A 42 -14.16 22.87 0.92
C ALA A 42 -15.09 22.00 1.78
N LEU A 43 -14.57 21.31 2.79
CA LEU A 43 -15.30 20.33 3.59
C LEU A 43 -15.48 20.71 5.07
N ASP A 44 -14.82 21.77 5.54
CA ASP A 44 -14.84 22.24 6.93
C ASP A 44 -14.65 21.08 7.93
N ASP A 45 -15.68 20.79 8.75
CA ASP A 45 -15.69 19.72 9.76
C ASP A 45 -15.51 18.31 9.17
N TYR A 46 -15.76 18.15 7.86
CA TYR A 46 -15.67 16.88 7.14
C TYR A 46 -14.34 16.70 6.38
N ALA A 47 -13.35 17.56 6.60
CA ALA A 47 -12.03 17.51 5.93
C ALA A 47 -11.33 16.14 5.99
N TYR A 48 -11.60 15.35 7.04
CA TYR A 48 -11.02 14.01 7.22
C TYR A 48 -11.81 12.87 6.57
N VAL A 49 -13.07 13.09 6.15
CA VAL A 49 -13.91 12.05 5.55
C VAL A 49 -13.27 11.40 4.32
N PRO A 50 -12.64 12.13 3.37
CA PRO A 50 -11.97 11.50 2.23
C PRO A 50 -10.89 10.50 2.65
N PHE A 51 -10.15 10.78 3.72
CA PHE A 51 -9.11 9.88 4.23
C PHE A 51 -9.73 8.61 4.84
N VAL A 52 -10.85 8.73 5.56
CA VAL A 52 -11.58 7.58 6.10
C VAL A 52 -12.09 6.67 4.98
N VAL A 53 -12.64 7.25 3.91
CA VAL A 53 -13.12 6.49 2.74
C VAL A 53 -11.96 5.78 2.04
N LEU A 54 -10.83 6.46 1.83
CA LEU A 54 -9.63 5.85 1.25
C LEU A 54 -9.07 4.74 2.14
N LEU A 55 -9.04 4.92 3.46
CA LEU A 55 -8.61 3.89 4.40
C LEU A 55 -9.51 2.64 4.33
N ALA A 56 -10.83 2.82 4.31
CA ALA A 56 -11.77 1.71 4.17
C ALA A 56 -11.59 0.97 2.84
N LEU A 57 -11.41 1.70 1.74
CA LEU A 57 -11.12 1.12 0.42
C LEU A 57 -9.82 0.29 0.45
N PHE A 58 -8.72 0.87 0.95
CA PHE A 58 -7.45 0.18 1.01
C PHE A 58 -7.47 -1.01 1.97
N TYR A 59 -8.23 -0.94 3.06
CA TYR A 59 -8.43 -2.07 3.96
C TYR A 59 -9.14 -3.24 3.24
N LEU A 60 -10.22 -2.97 2.50
CA LEU A 60 -10.91 -4.00 1.73
C LEU A 60 -10.03 -4.60 0.63
N LEU A 61 -9.25 -3.76 -0.07
CA LEU A 61 -8.30 -4.22 -1.06
C LEU A 61 -7.19 -5.07 -0.43
N ALA A 62 -6.68 -4.68 0.73
CA ALA A 62 -5.67 -5.43 1.46
C ALA A 62 -6.19 -6.83 1.85
N LEU A 63 -7.40 -6.93 2.39
CA LEU A 63 -8.01 -8.23 2.73
C LEU A 63 -8.13 -9.18 1.52
N LYS A 64 -8.36 -8.64 0.33
CA LYS A 64 -8.54 -9.46 -0.88
C LYS A 64 -7.21 -9.78 -1.58
N MET A 65 -6.29 -8.82 -1.64
CA MET A 65 -5.11 -8.87 -2.51
C MET A 65 -3.81 -9.19 -1.78
N VAL A 66 -3.73 -8.97 -0.47
CA VAL A 66 -2.52 -9.19 0.33
C VAL A 66 -2.70 -10.46 1.15
N PRO A 67 -1.95 -11.54 0.89
CA PRO A 67 -1.91 -12.71 1.74
C PRO A 67 -1.26 -12.37 3.08
N GLU A 68 -1.60 -13.11 4.12
CA GLU A 68 -1.03 -12.90 5.45
C GLU A 68 0.45 -13.28 5.44
N THR A 69 1.33 -12.29 5.64
CA THR A 69 2.80 -12.45 5.63
C THR A 69 3.38 -12.71 7.02
N SER A 70 2.58 -12.55 8.08
CA SER A 70 3.05 -12.68 9.47
C SER A 70 3.49 -14.11 9.80
N GLY A 71 4.72 -14.25 10.29
CA GLY A 71 5.28 -15.53 10.74
C GLY A 71 5.67 -16.51 9.62
N LYS A 72 5.61 -16.08 8.35
CA LYS A 72 6.03 -16.87 7.19
C LYS A 72 7.39 -16.42 6.68
N SER A 73 8.16 -17.36 6.13
CA SER A 73 9.36 -17.06 5.36
C SER A 73 9.00 -16.41 4.02
N ALA A 74 9.95 -15.70 3.41
CA ALA A 74 9.77 -15.09 2.09
C ALA A 74 9.42 -16.13 1.01
N GLU A 75 9.98 -17.34 1.09
CA GLU A 75 9.70 -18.45 0.17
C GLU A 75 8.26 -18.96 0.28
N GLU A 76 7.74 -19.10 1.51
CA GLU A 76 6.34 -19.49 1.76
C GLU A 76 5.36 -18.43 1.25
N ILE A 77 5.71 -17.14 1.39
CA ILE A 77 4.91 -16.03 0.86
C ILE A 77 4.86 -16.10 -0.68
N GLN A 78 5.98 -16.34 -1.35
CA GLN A 78 6.02 -16.49 -2.82
C GLN A 78 5.22 -17.70 -3.29
N ALA A 79 5.37 -18.84 -2.62
CA ALA A 79 4.63 -20.05 -2.96
C ALA A 79 3.10 -19.86 -2.82
N GLU A 80 2.65 -19.10 -1.82
CA GLU A 80 1.23 -18.75 -1.68
C GLU A 80 0.76 -17.81 -2.79
N TYR A 81 1.56 -16.83 -3.20
CA TYR A 81 1.23 -15.96 -4.33
C TYR A 81 1.11 -16.76 -5.65
N ASP A 82 2.01 -17.72 -5.89
CA ASP A 82 1.95 -18.60 -7.06
C ASP A 82 0.72 -19.52 -7.02
N SER A 83 0.44 -20.15 -5.88
CA SER A 83 -0.76 -20.99 -5.71
C SER A 83 -2.07 -20.22 -5.90
N ARG A 84 -2.14 -18.96 -5.46
CA ARG A 84 -3.31 -18.09 -5.68
C ARG A 84 -3.45 -17.61 -7.12
N ARG A 85 -2.37 -17.64 -7.92
CA ARG A 85 -2.37 -17.24 -9.33
C ARG A 85 -2.85 -18.37 -10.26
N GLU A 86 -2.71 -19.62 -9.81
CA GLU A 86 -3.15 -20.82 -10.54
C GLU A 86 -4.61 -21.22 -10.28
N GLN A 87 -5.28 -20.60 -9.29
CA GLN A 87 -6.72 -20.75 -8.99
C GLN A 87 -7.57 -19.71 -9.73
#